data_AF-A0A7C0Y111-F1
#
_entry.id   AF-A0A7C0Y111-F1
#
_cell.length_a   1.000
_cell.length_b   1.000
_cell.length_c   1.000
_cell.angle_alpha   90.00
_cell.angle_beta   90.00
_cell.angle_gamma   90.00
#
_symmetry.space_group_name_H-M   'P 1'
#
loop_
_entity.id
_entity.type
_entity.pdbx_description
1 polymer ?
#
loop_
_entity_poly.entity_id
_entity_poly.type
_entity_poly.pdbx_seq_one_letter_code
_entity_poly.pdbx_strand_id
1 'polypeptide(L)'
;MWCGSMSEESEKEKPVSRREVLKMIATGAIGLVVGAVAGYAAKPAEVVTKTVTSATTSTVTTEVTKTATVTETVTPPAPPVVTVEKPIVKEVPTPELKVAKVIAPKPELCAGCRLCELVCALTWEGKTDPAYSRIRIKEFFGGLIVVPTVCIPCADKVCVKVCPTGALSYDSKTGAIVLDETKCTKCGACFDACPAGALAPHPDTGLPMTCNKCSLCVNI
;
A
#
# COMPACT_ATOMS: atom_id res chain seq x y z
N MET A 1 -54.32 -4.42 0.38
CA MET A 1 -52.98 -4.65 -0.23
C MET A 1 -51.93 -4.34 0.83
N TRP A 2 -51.63 -5.33 1.68
CA TRP A 2 -50.35 -6.07 1.71
C TRP A 2 -49.22 -5.32 2.41
N CYS A 3 -49.38 -5.18 3.73
CA CYS A 3 -48.29 -5.18 4.68
C CYS A 3 -48.02 -6.67 5.00
N GLY A 4 -46.94 -7.22 4.45
CA GLY A 4 -46.55 -8.61 4.65
C GLY A 4 -45.48 -8.69 5.74
N SER A 5 -45.87 -9.21 6.89
CA SER A 5 -45.00 -9.65 7.98
C SER A 5 -43.91 -10.61 7.46
N MET A 6 -42.69 -10.12 7.33
CA MET A 6 -41.50 -10.97 7.22
C MET A 6 -41.12 -11.41 8.64
N SER A 7 -41.59 -12.61 9.00
CA SER A 7 -41.10 -13.35 10.15
C SER A 7 -39.63 -13.71 9.94
N GLU A 8 -38.81 -13.34 10.92
CA GLU A 8 -37.44 -13.80 11.12
C GLU A 8 -37.40 -15.33 11.20
N GLU A 9 -37.03 -15.99 10.09
CA GLU A 9 -36.64 -17.40 10.11
C GLU A 9 -35.14 -17.45 10.38
N SER A 10 -34.80 -17.42 11.67
CA SER A 10 -33.45 -17.67 12.15
C SER A 10 -33.13 -19.16 11.99
N GLU A 11 -32.48 -19.52 10.89
CA GLU A 11 -31.92 -20.86 10.72
C GLU A 11 -30.80 -21.06 11.76
N LYS A 12 -31.14 -21.74 12.85
CA LYS A 12 -30.20 -22.24 13.86
C LYS A 12 -29.28 -23.28 13.23
N GLU A 13 -28.09 -22.89 12.80
CA GLU A 13 -27.02 -23.83 12.49
C GLU A 13 -26.61 -24.57 13.77
N LYS A 14 -26.92 -25.88 13.84
CA LYS A 14 -26.46 -26.74 14.93
C LYS A 14 -24.97 -27.01 14.78
N PRO A 15 -24.16 -26.94 15.86
CA PRO A 15 -22.74 -27.22 15.78
C PRO A 15 -22.51 -28.69 15.44
N VAL A 16 -21.84 -28.94 14.31
CA VAL A 16 -21.47 -30.28 13.83
C VAL A 16 -20.54 -30.93 14.87
N SER A 17 -20.95 -32.10 15.36
CA SER A 17 -20.22 -32.87 16.37
C SER A 17 -18.89 -33.41 15.82
N ARG A 18 -17.85 -33.49 16.66
CA ARG A 18 -16.54 -34.09 16.31
C ARG A 18 -16.68 -35.49 15.70
N ARG A 19 -17.69 -36.26 16.08
CA ARG A 19 -18.00 -37.58 15.47
C ARG A 19 -18.52 -37.47 14.04
N GLU A 20 -19.26 -36.42 13.71
CA GLU A 20 -19.74 -36.19 12.34
C GLU A 20 -18.61 -35.71 11.42
N VAL A 21 -17.72 -34.84 11.91
CA VAL A 21 -16.51 -34.45 11.17
C VAL A 21 -15.63 -35.67 10.85
N LEU A 22 -15.47 -36.59 11.82
CA LEU A 22 -14.73 -37.85 11.60
C LEU A 22 -15.40 -38.77 10.57
N LYS A 23 -16.74 -38.82 10.53
CA LYS A 23 -17.48 -39.57 9.51
C LYS A 23 -17.31 -38.95 8.12
N MET A 24 -17.33 -37.62 8.00
CA MET A 24 -17.11 -36.90 6.73
C MET A 24 -15.69 -37.10 6.19
N ILE A 25 -14.68 -37.14 7.07
CA ILE A 25 -13.30 -37.43 6.66
C ILE A 25 -13.16 -38.89 6.21
N ALA A 26 -13.83 -39.83 6.88
CA ALA A 26 -13.79 -41.24 6.51
C ALA A 26 -14.48 -41.54 5.17
N THR A 27 -15.55 -40.82 4.81
CA THR A 27 -16.18 -40.94 3.48
C THR A 27 -15.48 -40.15 2.38
N GLY A 28 -14.77 -39.07 2.73
CA GLY A 28 -13.97 -38.26 1.79
C GLY A 28 -12.75 -38.99 1.20
N ALA A 29 -12.27 -40.05 1.85
CA ALA A 29 -11.12 -40.84 1.38
C ALA A 29 -11.43 -41.73 0.16
N ILE A 30 -12.71 -41.89 -0.23
CA ILE A 30 -13.10 -42.70 -1.40
C ILE A 30 -13.18 -41.83 -2.68
N GLY A 31 -13.29 -40.50 -2.56
CA GLY A 31 -13.35 -39.58 -3.70
C GLY A 31 -12.00 -39.25 -4.35
N LEU A 32 -10.89 -39.73 -3.79
CA LEU A 32 -9.52 -39.34 -4.19
C LEU A 32 -8.89 -40.24 -5.26
N VAL A 33 -9.62 -41.25 -5.77
CA VAL A 33 -9.04 -42.27 -6.69
C VAL A 33 -9.53 -42.14 -8.15
N VAL A 34 -10.43 -41.21 -8.49
CA VAL A 34 -11.02 -41.13 -9.85
C VAL A 34 -10.70 -39.83 -10.62
N GLY A 35 -10.05 -38.83 -10.02
CA GLY A 35 -9.82 -37.52 -10.65
C GLY A 35 -8.44 -37.29 -11.29
N ALA A 36 -7.56 -38.29 -11.36
CA ALA A 36 -6.17 -38.11 -11.76
C ALA A 36 -5.89 -38.43 -13.24
N VAL A 37 -6.68 -37.93 -14.20
CA VAL A 37 -6.28 -37.96 -15.64
C VAL A 37 -6.92 -36.80 -16.42
N ALA A 38 -6.44 -35.57 -16.23
CA ALA A 38 -6.61 -34.49 -17.21
C ALA A 38 -5.49 -33.46 -17.00
N GLY A 39 -4.32 -33.77 -17.56
CA GLY A 39 -3.18 -32.86 -17.60
C GLY A 39 -3.52 -31.61 -18.41
N TYR A 40 -3.62 -30.47 -17.72
CA TYR A 40 -3.53 -29.17 -18.36
C TYR A 40 -2.08 -28.96 -18.82
N ALA A 41 -1.86 -29.20 -20.12
CA ALA A 41 -0.62 -28.89 -20.80
C ALA A 41 -0.42 -27.36 -20.82
N ALA A 42 0.42 -26.85 -19.93
CA ALA A 42 0.97 -25.50 -20.04
C ALA A 42 1.95 -25.48 -21.22
N LYS A 43 1.62 -24.73 -22.28
CA LYS A 43 2.53 -24.45 -23.40
C LYS A 43 3.78 -23.72 -22.86
N PRO A 44 5.01 -24.12 -23.26
CA PRO A 44 6.20 -23.38 -22.87
C PRO A 44 6.25 -22.00 -23.54
N ALA A 45 6.61 -20.98 -22.76
CA ALA A 45 6.85 -19.63 -23.24
C ALA A 45 8.08 -19.60 -24.15
N GLU A 46 7.90 -19.07 -25.36
CA GLU A 46 8.92 -18.88 -26.37
C GLU A 46 9.84 -17.70 -25.97
N VAL A 47 11.10 -18.01 -25.66
CA VAL A 47 12.13 -17.01 -25.36
C VAL A 47 12.66 -16.44 -26.67
N VAL A 48 12.17 -15.26 -27.03
CA VAL A 48 12.66 -14.49 -28.18
C VAL A 48 14.05 -13.92 -27.84
N THR A 49 15.09 -14.61 -28.29
CA THR A 49 16.47 -14.12 -28.29
C THR A 49 16.68 -13.26 -29.54
N LYS A 50 16.71 -11.93 -29.39
CA LYS A 50 17.18 -11.04 -30.46
C LYS A 50 18.71 -10.99 -30.43
N THR A 51 19.34 -11.61 -31.41
CA THR A 51 20.74 -11.44 -31.76
C THR A 51 20.93 -10.09 -32.44
N VAL A 52 21.69 -9.19 -31.80
CA VAL A 52 22.19 -7.98 -32.45
C VAL A 52 23.56 -8.31 -33.03
N THR A 53 23.59 -8.44 -34.36
CA THR A 53 24.81 -8.54 -35.15
C THR A 53 25.33 -7.13 -35.41
N SER A 54 26.51 -6.80 -34.89
CA SER A 54 27.29 -5.65 -35.38
C SER A 54 28.63 -6.16 -35.87
N ALA A 55 28.73 -6.32 -37.19
CA ALA A 55 29.99 -6.42 -37.91
C ALA A 55 30.19 -5.10 -38.64
N THR A 56 31.21 -4.32 -38.26
CA THR A 56 32.06 -3.61 -39.22
C THR A 56 33.41 -3.35 -38.55
N THR A 57 34.41 -4.02 -39.12
CA THR A 57 35.83 -3.92 -38.83
C THR A 57 36.37 -2.56 -39.26
N SER A 58 37.22 -1.96 -38.42
CA SER A 58 38.28 -1.07 -38.89
C SER A 58 39.52 -1.37 -38.06
N THR A 59 40.46 -2.00 -38.73
CA THR A 59 41.81 -2.36 -38.31
C THR A 59 42.62 -1.12 -37.98
N VAL A 60 43.21 -1.07 -36.79
CA VAL A 60 44.48 -0.36 -36.57
C VAL A 60 45.41 -1.27 -35.78
N THR A 61 46.61 -1.37 -36.35
CA THR A 61 47.77 -2.22 -36.07
C THR A 61 48.49 -1.90 -34.76
N THR A 62 49.22 -2.92 -34.28
CA THR A 62 50.47 -2.90 -33.48
C THR A 62 50.34 -2.30 -32.06
N GLU A 63 50.76 -2.95 -30.98
CA GLU A 63 52.06 -3.58 -30.75
C GLU A 63 52.02 -4.47 -29.50
N VAL A 64 52.81 -5.54 -29.51
CA VAL A 64 53.02 -6.47 -28.41
C VAL A 64 53.86 -5.78 -27.33
N THR A 65 53.33 -5.67 -26.11
CA THR A 65 54.18 -5.57 -24.91
C THR A 65 53.66 -6.51 -23.83
N LYS A 66 54.57 -7.39 -23.41
CA LYS A 66 54.43 -8.48 -22.46
C LYS A 66 54.27 -7.92 -21.04
N THR A 67 53.24 -8.28 -20.29
CA THR A 67 53.27 -8.13 -18.82
C THR A 67 52.40 -9.19 -18.15
N ALA A 68 52.95 -9.73 -17.06
CA ALA A 68 52.54 -10.91 -16.33
C ALA A 68 51.14 -10.81 -15.72
N THR A 69 50.43 -11.94 -15.71
CA THR A 69 49.18 -12.15 -15.00
C THR A 69 49.48 -12.26 -13.50
N VAL A 70 49.18 -11.21 -12.74
CA VAL A 70 49.06 -11.28 -11.29
C VAL A 70 47.57 -11.41 -10.98
N THR A 71 47.14 -12.61 -10.60
CA THR A 71 45.78 -12.86 -10.13
C THR A 71 45.71 -12.45 -8.66
N GLU A 72 45.43 -11.18 -8.40
CA GLU A 72 45.05 -10.73 -7.06
C GLU A 72 43.53 -10.88 -6.90
N THR A 73 43.13 -11.86 -6.10
CA THR A 73 41.78 -11.97 -5.56
C THR A 73 41.55 -10.81 -4.59
N VAL A 74 40.95 -9.73 -5.07
CA VAL A 74 40.47 -8.64 -4.21
C VAL A 74 39.17 -9.09 -3.55
N THR A 75 39.29 -9.61 -2.33
CA THR A 75 38.14 -9.81 -1.45
C THR A 75 37.62 -8.42 -1.04
N PRO A 76 36.35 -8.08 -1.29
CA PRO A 76 35.82 -6.79 -0.87
C PRO A 76 35.87 -6.68 0.66
N PRO A 77 36.33 -5.55 1.22
CA PRO A 77 36.32 -5.36 2.67
C PRO A 77 34.87 -5.41 3.17
N ALA A 78 34.64 -6.19 4.22
CA ALA A 78 33.35 -6.25 4.89
C ALA A 78 32.89 -4.83 5.25
N PRO A 79 31.63 -4.47 4.97
CA PRO A 79 31.13 -3.15 5.34
C PRO A 79 31.24 -3.00 6.86
N PRO A 80 31.72 -1.85 7.37
CA PRO A 80 31.76 -1.61 8.80
C PRO A 80 30.33 -1.70 9.34
N VAL A 81 30.13 -2.57 10.33
CA VAL A 81 28.90 -2.61 11.11
C VAL A 81 28.85 -1.32 11.90
N VAL A 82 28.21 -0.30 11.34
CA VAL A 82 27.91 0.93 12.06
C VAL A 82 26.77 0.61 13.00
N THR A 83 27.10 0.41 14.28
CA THR A 83 26.11 0.39 15.35
C THR A 83 25.48 1.78 15.43
N VAL A 84 24.28 1.90 14.86
CA VAL A 84 23.48 3.11 15.01
C VAL A 84 22.99 3.17 16.46
N GLU A 85 23.68 3.92 17.30
CA GLU A 85 23.12 4.34 18.58
C GLU A 85 21.90 5.22 18.29
N LYS A 86 20.76 4.78 18.83
CA LYS A 86 19.46 5.44 18.74
C LYS A 86 19.61 6.92 19.10
N PRO A 87 19.32 7.88 18.19
CA PRO A 87 19.39 9.28 18.56
C PRO A 87 18.30 9.56 19.60
N ILE A 88 18.72 10.07 20.74
CA ILE A 88 17.85 10.57 21.79
C ILE A 88 17.18 11.83 21.23
N VAL A 89 16.01 11.66 20.64
CA VAL A 89 15.20 12.78 20.19
C VAL A 89 14.67 13.45 21.46
N LYS A 90 15.20 14.63 21.78
CA LYS A 90 14.64 15.47 22.86
C LYS A 90 13.20 15.78 22.49
N GLU A 91 12.29 15.38 23.36
CA GLU A 91 10.86 15.62 23.18
C GLU A 91 10.62 17.12 23.00
N VAL A 92 10.05 17.49 21.85
CA VAL A 92 9.62 18.85 21.59
C VAL A 92 8.37 19.09 22.44
N PRO A 93 8.34 20.12 23.32
CA PRO A 93 7.15 20.43 24.09
C PRO A 93 6.06 20.87 23.11
N THR A 94 5.09 20.00 22.87
CA THR A 94 3.91 20.34 22.09
C THR A 94 3.07 21.31 22.94
N PRO A 95 2.87 22.56 22.50
CA PRO A 95 1.91 23.44 23.17
C PRO A 95 0.55 22.76 23.13
N GLU A 96 -0.18 22.82 24.25
CA GLU A 96 -1.53 22.24 24.42
C GLU A 96 -2.51 22.89 23.44
N LEU A 97 -2.44 22.46 22.18
CA LEU A 97 -3.45 22.75 21.18
C LEU A 97 -4.64 21.89 21.58
N LYS A 98 -5.78 22.49 21.91
CA LYS A 98 -7.06 21.80 22.17
C LYS A 98 -7.29 20.78 21.04
N VAL A 99 -6.94 19.51 21.30
CA VAL A 99 -6.38 18.66 20.24
C VAL A 99 -7.50 18.07 19.41
N ALA A 100 -7.62 18.54 18.17
CA ALA A 100 -8.20 17.71 17.12
C ALA A 100 -7.45 16.37 17.13
N LYS A 101 -8.17 15.24 17.21
CA LYS A 101 -7.60 13.90 17.33
C LYS A 101 -6.57 13.67 16.21
N VAL A 102 -5.29 13.63 16.57
CA VAL A 102 -4.18 13.40 15.63
C VAL A 102 -3.92 11.90 15.56
N ILE A 103 -3.97 11.35 14.34
CA ILE A 103 -3.53 9.98 14.06
C ILE A 103 -2.08 10.08 13.61
N ALA A 104 -1.16 9.59 14.42
CA ALA A 104 0.26 9.53 14.13
C ALA A 104 0.67 8.06 13.92
N PRO A 105 0.90 7.63 12.67
CA PRO A 105 1.32 6.27 12.41
C PRO A 105 2.77 6.05 12.85
N LYS A 106 3.08 4.85 13.33
CA LYS A 106 4.43 4.40 13.68
C LYS A 106 4.93 3.43 12.61
N PRO A 107 5.82 3.85 11.70
CA PRO A 107 6.29 3.00 10.59
C PRO A 107 6.92 1.68 11.06
N GLU A 108 7.54 1.69 12.24
CA GLU A 108 8.25 0.54 12.82
C GLU A 108 7.28 -0.60 13.22
N LEU A 109 6.00 -0.30 13.37
CA LEU A 109 4.95 -1.25 13.71
C LEU A 109 4.09 -1.66 12.51
N CYS A 110 4.33 -1.07 11.34
CA CYS A 110 3.52 -1.35 10.16
C CYS A 110 4.00 -2.62 9.46
N ALA A 111 3.19 -3.67 9.53
CA ALA A 111 3.46 -4.93 8.82
C ALA A 111 3.11 -4.89 7.32
N GLY A 112 2.57 -3.77 6.81
CA GLY A 112 2.14 -3.68 5.41
C GLY A 112 0.91 -4.52 5.06
N CYS A 113 0.07 -4.89 6.03
CA CYS A 113 -1.09 -5.74 5.79
C CYS A 113 -2.22 -5.11 4.94
N ARG A 114 -2.15 -3.79 4.69
CA ARG A 114 -3.13 -3.00 3.89
C ARG A 114 -4.59 -3.06 4.35
N LEU A 115 -4.87 -3.63 5.52
CA LEU A 115 -6.22 -3.71 6.07
C LEU A 115 -6.81 -2.31 6.32
N CYS A 116 -5.98 -1.36 6.75
CA CYS A 116 -6.41 0.02 6.95
C CYS A 116 -6.80 0.68 5.63
N GLU A 117 -6.11 0.37 4.52
CA GLU A 117 -6.48 0.86 3.20
C GLU A 117 -7.83 0.31 2.76
N LEU A 118 -8.00 -1.00 2.92
CA LEU A 118 -9.20 -1.74 2.54
C LEU A 118 -10.43 -1.28 3.32
N VAL A 119 -10.34 -1.16 4.64
CA VAL A 119 -11.44 -0.67 5.48
C VAL A 119 -11.85 0.74 5.07
N CYS A 120 -10.89 1.60 4.75
CA CYS A 120 -11.20 2.96 4.30
C CYS A 120 -11.87 2.98 2.92
N ALA A 121 -11.37 2.22 1.95
CA ALA A 121 -11.97 2.11 0.61
C ALA A 121 -13.39 1.53 0.68
N LEU A 122 -13.60 0.49 1.50
CA LEU A 122 -14.91 -0.13 1.70
C LEU A 122 -15.90 0.83 2.36
N THR A 123 -15.48 1.55 3.39
CA THR A 123 -16.39 2.43 4.14
C THR A 123 -16.85 3.63 3.31
N TRP A 124 -15.94 4.22 2.54
CA TRP A 124 -16.21 5.51 1.87
C TRP A 124 -16.57 5.37 0.40
N GLU A 125 -16.02 4.37 -0.29
CA GLU A 125 -16.25 4.16 -1.73
C GLU A 125 -17.02 2.86 -2.01
N GLY A 126 -17.16 1.96 -1.02
CA GLY A 126 -17.77 0.64 -1.23
C GLY A 126 -16.91 -0.31 -2.08
N LYS A 127 -15.61 -0.02 -2.23
CA LYS A 127 -14.70 -0.78 -3.11
C LYS A 127 -13.64 -1.53 -2.31
N THR A 128 -13.25 -2.70 -2.79
CA THR A 128 -12.19 -3.55 -2.21
C THR A 128 -10.79 -3.23 -2.74
N ASP A 129 -10.66 -2.23 -3.60
CA ASP A 129 -9.39 -1.83 -4.19
C ASP A 129 -8.71 -0.77 -3.30
N PRO A 130 -7.47 -1.01 -2.81
CA PRO A 130 -6.70 -0.04 -2.04
C PRO A 130 -6.58 1.32 -2.73
N ALA A 131 -6.59 1.38 -4.07
CA ALA A 131 -6.52 2.61 -4.86
C ALA A 131 -7.57 3.67 -4.46
N TYR A 132 -8.70 3.24 -3.90
CA TYR A 132 -9.82 4.11 -3.45
C TYR A 132 -9.70 4.57 -2.00
N SER A 133 -8.64 4.16 -1.31
CA SER A 133 -8.39 4.55 0.06
C SER A 133 -7.87 5.98 0.20
N ARG A 134 -8.33 6.69 1.24
CA ARG A 134 -7.83 8.01 1.65
C ARG A 134 -6.54 7.92 2.49
N ILE A 135 -6.06 6.72 2.75
CA ILE A 135 -4.78 6.44 3.41
C ILE A 135 -3.96 5.54 2.49
N ARG A 136 -2.63 5.59 2.61
CA ARG A 136 -1.73 4.87 1.71
C ARG A 136 -0.63 4.15 2.48
N ILE A 137 -0.40 2.89 2.20
CA ILE A 137 0.81 2.19 2.63
C ILE A 137 1.85 2.32 1.51
N LYS A 138 2.92 3.06 1.79
CA LYS A 138 4.05 3.20 0.86
C LYS A 138 5.09 2.15 1.22
N GLU A 139 5.34 1.23 0.30
CA GLU A 139 6.39 0.23 0.43
C GLU A 139 7.63 0.71 -0.33
N PHE A 140 8.77 0.75 0.36
CA PHE A 140 10.07 1.06 -0.23
C PHE A 140 10.94 -0.20 -0.20
N PHE A 141 11.84 -0.31 -1.18
CA PHE A 141 12.79 -1.42 -1.30
C PHE A 141 12.13 -2.81 -1.22
N GLY A 142 11.04 -3.03 -1.95
CA GLY A 142 10.36 -4.33 -1.98
C GLY A 142 9.71 -4.74 -0.64
N GLY A 143 9.35 -3.77 0.21
CA GLY A 143 8.68 -4.01 1.49
C GLY A 143 9.59 -4.05 2.70
N LEU A 144 10.90 -3.81 2.55
CA LEU A 144 11.82 -3.66 3.69
C LEU A 144 11.45 -2.47 4.59
N ILE A 145 10.97 -1.39 3.98
CA ILE A 145 10.50 -0.21 4.71
C ILE A 145 9.06 0.06 4.30
N VAL A 146 8.16 0.01 5.28
CA VAL A 146 6.74 0.22 5.08
C VAL A 146 6.33 1.47 5.83
N VAL A 147 5.88 2.48 5.09
CA VAL A 147 5.46 3.77 5.65
C VAL A 147 3.97 3.98 5.41
N PRO A 148 3.13 3.71 6.42
CA PRO A 148 1.73 4.11 6.38
C PRO A 148 1.64 5.64 6.40
N THR A 149 1.07 6.18 5.34
CA THR A 149 0.87 7.60 5.10
C THR A 149 -0.59 7.94 5.32
N VAL A 150 -0.84 8.84 6.29
CA VAL A 150 -2.18 9.32 6.63
C VAL A 150 -2.20 10.85 6.67
N CYS A 151 -3.37 11.45 6.56
CA CYS A 151 -3.49 12.91 6.66
C CYS A 151 -3.19 13.38 8.08
N ILE A 152 -2.01 13.97 8.27
CA ILE A 152 -1.60 14.62 9.51
C ILE A 152 -2.07 16.08 9.45
N PRO A 153 -2.76 16.59 10.48
CA PRO A 153 -3.19 17.99 10.51
C PRO A 153 -1.96 18.89 10.64
N CYS A 154 -1.46 19.38 9.51
CA CYS A 154 -0.29 20.25 9.46
C CYS A 154 -0.59 21.61 10.11
N ALA A 155 0.35 22.24 10.81
CA ALA A 155 0.14 23.56 11.41
C ALA A 155 -0.29 24.60 10.35
N ASP A 156 0.46 24.66 9.25
CA ASP A 156 0.27 25.63 8.18
C ASP A 156 -0.82 25.31 7.16
N LYS A 157 -1.39 24.10 7.20
CA LYS A 157 -2.42 23.64 6.24
C LYS A 157 -2.04 23.97 4.78
N VAL A 158 -0.83 23.60 4.38
CA VAL A 158 -0.23 23.98 3.07
C VAL A 158 -1.13 23.60 1.89
N CYS A 159 -1.82 22.45 1.95
CA CYS A 159 -2.76 22.02 0.92
C CYS A 159 -3.95 22.97 0.71
N VAL A 160 -4.40 23.67 1.76
CA VAL A 160 -5.45 24.69 1.67
C VAL A 160 -4.89 25.97 1.07
N LYS A 161 -3.70 26.41 1.54
CA LYS A 161 -3.05 27.64 1.08
C LYS A 161 -2.66 27.62 -0.40
N VAL A 162 -2.24 26.46 -0.91
CA VAL A 162 -1.80 26.31 -2.31
C VAL A 162 -2.97 26.20 -3.31
N CYS A 163 -4.20 25.98 -2.83
CA CYS A 163 -5.33 25.74 -3.70
C CYS A 163 -5.74 27.03 -4.43
N PRO A 164 -5.56 27.13 -5.77
CA PRO A 164 -5.80 28.38 -6.50
C PRO A 164 -7.29 28.77 -6.56
N THR A 165 -8.18 27.78 -6.46
CA THR A 165 -9.65 28.00 -6.51
C THR A 165 -10.30 28.06 -5.13
N GLY A 166 -9.55 27.84 -4.05
CA GLY A 166 -10.10 27.77 -2.69
C GLY A 166 -11.07 26.61 -2.47
N ALA A 167 -10.91 25.50 -3.21
CA ALA A 167 -11.76 24.31 -3.09
C ALA A 167 -11.52 23.51 -1.80
N LEU A 168 -10.35 23.63 -1.18
CA LEU A 168 -10.03 22.93 0.07
C LEU A 168 -10.21 23.87 1.25
N SER A 169 -10.85 23.39 2.31
CA SER A 169 -11.04 24.12 3.57
C SER A 169 -10.69 23.23 4.76
N TYR A 170 -10.40 23.84 5.92
CA TYR A 170 -10.13 23.12 7.15
C TYR A 170 -11.32 23.21 8.09
N ASP A 171 -11.86 22.07 8.49
CA ASP A 171 -12.87 22.01 9.54
C ASP A 171 -12.18 21.90 10.90
N SER A 172 -12.32 22.96 11.71
CA SER A 172 -11.74 23.02 13.06
C SER A 172 -12.37 22.03 14.05
N LYS A 173 -13.61 21.57 13.81
CA LYS A 173 -14.30 20.64 14.72
C LYS A 173 -13.80 19.21 14.55
N THR A 174 -13.71 18.74 13.31
CA THR A 174 -13.23 17.38 13.00
C THR A 174 -11.72 17.32 12.83
N GLY A 175 -11.07 18.45 12.55
CA GLY A 175 -9.68 18.53 12.14
C GLY A 175 -9.44 18.03 10.70
N ALA A 176 -10.49 17.75 9.94
CA ALA A 176 -10.38 17.23 8.58
C ALA A 176 -10.19 18.36 7.55
N ILE A 177 -9.67 17.97 6.37
CA ILE A 177 -9.69 18.83 5.19
C ILE A 177 -10.94 18.48 4.39
N VAL A 178 -11.77 19.47 4.13
CA VAL A 178 -13.02 19.32 3.39
C VAL A 178 -12.82 19.85 1.97
N LEU A 179 -13.25 19.07 0.99
CA LEU A 179 -13.22 19.43 -0.42
C LEU A 179 -14.59 19.92 -0.86
N ASP A 180 -14.62 21.08 -1.52
CA ASP A 180 -15.74 21.55 -2.33
C ASP A 180 -15.51 21.11 -3.78
N GLU A 181 -16.20 20.04 -4.19
CA GLU A 181 -16.05 19.44 -5.52
C GLU A 181 -16.42 20.41 -6.65
N THR A 182 -17.34 21.35 -6.39
CA THR A 182 -17.82 22.30 -7.40
C THR A 182 -16.77 23.34 -7.80
N LYS A 183 -15.84 23.64 -6.88
CA LYS A 183 -14.73 24.58 -7.11
C LYS A 183 -13.44 23.89 -7.54
N CYS A 184 -13.37 22.56 -7.48
CA CYS A 184 -12.14 21.83 -7.71
C CYS A 184 -11.87 21.67 -9.21
N THR A 185 -10.73 22.18 -9.69
CA THR A 185 -10.28 22.03 -11.08
C THR A 185 -9.37 20.82 -11.30
N LYS A 186 -9.14 19.99 -10.27
CA LYS A 186 -8.26 18.81 -10.32
C LYS A 186 -6.82 19.13 -10.76
N CYS A 187 -6.36 20.36 -10.47
CA CYS A 187 -5.03 20.84 -10.87
C CYS A 187 -3.85 20.12 -10.21
N GLY A 188 -4.08 19.33 -9.14
CA GLY A 188 -3.05 18.52 -8.50
C GLY A 188 -2.11 19.26 -7.54
N ALA A 189 -2.13 20.59 -7.47
CA ALA A 189 -1.24 21.38 -6.61
C ALA A 189 -1.24 20.95 -5.13
N CYS A 190 -2.37 20.44 -4.63
CA CYS A 190 -2.48 19.95 -3.26
C CYS A 190 -1.73 18.64 -3.00
N PHE A 191 -1.50 17.81 -4.03
CA PHE A 191 -0.73 16.57 -3.93
C PHE A 191 0.75 16.88 -3.72
N ASP A 192 1.30 17.74 -4.57
CA ASP A 192 2.72 18.11 -4.56
C ASP A 192 3.09 18.92 -3.31
N ALA A 193 2.17 19.76 -2.84
CA ALA A 193 2.40 20.57 -1.66
C ALA A 193 2.26 19.80 -0.33
N CYS A 194 1.78 18.55 -0.35
CA CYS A 194 1.53 17.79 0.87
C CYS A 194 2.85 17.22 1.43
N PRO A 195 3.35 17.71 2.59
CA PRO A 195 4.62 17.23 3.13
C PRO A 195 4.57 15.77 3.58
N ALA A 196 3.40 15.31 4.03
CA ALA A 196 3.18 13.90 4.35
C ALA A 196 2.96 13.04 3.08
N GLY A 197 2.62 13.66 1.95
CA GLY A 197 2.22 12.94 0.74
C GLY A 197 0.99 12.06 0.93
N ALA A 198 0.02 12.53 1.72
CA ALA A 198 -1.19 11.80 2.10
C ALA A 198 -2.38 12.00 1.15
N LEU A 199 -2.36 13.06 0.34
CA LEU A 199 -3.40 13.32 -0.64
C LEU A 199 -3.09 12.55 -1.93
N ALA A 200 -4.10 11.91 -2.51
CA ALA A 200 -4.02 11.22 -3.79
C ALA A 200 -5.27 11.51 -4.63
N PRO A 201 -5.19 11.49 -5.97
CA PRO A 201 -6.36 11.60 -6.82
C PRO A 201 -7.23 10.34 -6.69
N HIS A 202 -8.54 10.54 -6.70
CA HIS A 202 -9.50 9.47 -6.79
C HIS A 202 -9.39 8.80 -8.17
N PRO A 203 -9.35 7.45 -8.26
CA PRO A 203 -9.14 6.75 -9.54
C PRO A 203 -10.15 7.12 -10.64
N ASP A 204 -11.44 7.22 -10.30
CA ASP A 204 -12.49 7.53 -11.29
C ASP A 204 -12.65 9.02 -11.57
N THR A 205 -12.79 9.84 -10.52
CA THR A 205 -13.14 11.26 -10.67
C THR A 205 -11.94 12.17 -10.83
N GLY A 206 -10.73 11.74 -10.43
CA GLY A 206 -9.54 12.58 -10.36
C GLY A 206 -9.60 13.67 -9.28
N LEU A 207 -10.65 13.69 -8.45
CA LEU A 207 -10.77 14.63 -7.34
C LEU A 207 -9.79 14.24 -6.22
N PRO A 208 -9.26 15.21 -5.45
CA PRO A 208 -8.37 14.92 -4.35
C PRO A 208 -9.11 14.19 -3.22
N MET A 209 -8.66 12.98 -2.88
CA MET A 209 -9.22 12.22 -1.77
C MET A 209 -8.71 12.78 -0.44
N THR A 210 -9.56 13.48 0.30
CA THR A 210 -9.22 14.00 1.62
C THR A 210 -9.63 13.02 2.72
N CYS A 211 -8.75 12.80 3.70
CA CYS A 211 -9.08 12.00 4.88
C CYS A 211 -9.99 12.79 5.82
N ASN A 212 -11.11 12.17 6.20
CA ASN A 212 -12.12 12.73 7.09
C ASN A 212 -11.88 12.45 8.58
N LYS A 213 -10.76 11.80 8.94
CA LYS A 213 -10.36 11.49 10.32
C LYS A 213 -11.36 10.65 11.13
N CYS A 214 -12.13 9.78 10.48
CA CYS A 214 -13.09 8.88 11.14
C CYS A 214 -12.47 7.83 12.11
N SER A 215 -11.14 7.72 12.19
CA SER A 215 -10.41 6.81 13.09
C SER A 215 -10.60 5.29 12.88
N LEU A 216 -11.43 4.85 11.91
CA LEU A 216 -11.67 3.43 11.66
C LEU A 216 -10.37 2.66 11.39
N CYS A 217 -9.43 3.27 10.65
CA CYS A 217 -8.13 2.69 10.32
C CYS A 217 -7.18 2.44 11.50
N VAL A 218 -7.50 2.94 12.70
CA VAL A 218 -6.71 2.72 13.93
C VAL A 218 -7.26 1.56 14.75
N ASN A 219 -8.54 1.22 14.59
CA ASN A 219 -9.25 0.22 15.39
C ASN A 219 -9.48 -1.09 14.59
N ILE A 220 -8.54 -1.44 13.71
CA ILE A 220 -8.61 -2.63 12.86
C ILE A 220 -7.82 -3.81 13.44
#